data_AF-A0A1W9NZF1-F1
#
_entry.id   AF-A0A1W9NZF1-F1
#
_cell.length_a   1.000
_cell.length_b   1.000
_cell.length_c   1.000
_cell.angle_alpha   90.00
_cell.angle_beta   90.00
_cell.angle_gamma   90.00
#
_symmetry.space_group_name_H-M   'P 1'
#
loop_
_entity.id
_entity.type
_entity.pdbx_description
1 polymer ?
#
loop_
_entity_poly.entity_id
_entity_poly.type
_entity_poly.pdbx_seq_one_letter_code
_entity_poly.pdbx_strand_id
1 'polypeptide(L)'
;MSKRKSVIVKERAFWSMVLSAIEVYHLETLGLLLGIKGEDTFIVEYAIPFQTAKKAKTWVSPNEKRASRIKKIVHLLPIDVIGDYHSHTELGENRAFPRPSGDDIADMEKNNVYLILALNESNKVVEWHSNSDGSISGTLGGYHIRINAHEFVGKRGLGYRGVEIICPSAVGLKGLSLRG
;
A
#
# COMPACT_ATOMS: atom_id res chain seq x y z
N MET A 1 11.81 8.96 -22.69
CA MET A 1 10.94 8.95 -21.49
C MET A 1 11.54 7.96 -20.52
N SER A 2 11.82 8.35 -19.26
CA SER A 2 12.26 7.40 -18.24
C SER A 2 11.19 6.33 -18.08
N LYS A 3 11.58 5.05 -18.07
CA LYS A 3 10.67 3.95 -17.77
C LYS A 3 10.03 4.20 -16.40
N ARG A 4 8.73 3.95 -16.27
CA ARG A 4 8.03 4.04 -14.98
C ARG A 4 8.51 2.89 -14.11
N LYS A 5 8.87 3.17 -12.86
CA LYS A 5 9.19 2.11 -11.91
C LYS A 5 7.97 1.26 -11.61
N SER A 6 8.20 0.01 -11.28
CA SER A 6 7.15 -0.94 -10.90
C SER A 6 7.34 -1.47 -9.49
N VAL A 7 6.25 -1.91 -8.88
CA VAL A 7 6.25 -2.66 -7.63
C VAL A 7 5.51 -3.97 -7.85
N ILE A 8 6.21 -5.09 -7.67
CA ILE A 8 5.63 -6.42 -7.72
C ILE A 8 5.17 -6.78 -6.31
N VAL A 9 3.87 -6.99 -6.13
CA VAL A 9 3.29 -7.37 -4.84
C VAL A 9 3.00 -8.87 -4.86
N LYS A 10 3.69 -9.65 -4.02
CA LYS A 10 3.41 -11.08 -3.87
C LYS A 10 2.07 -11.33 -3.18
N GLU A 11 1.47 -12.49 -3.45
CA GLU A 11 0.15 -12.89 -2.93
C GLU A 11 -0.02 -12.65 -1.42
N ARG A 12 0.94 -13.12 -0.63
CA ARG A 12 0.88 -13.02 0.84
C ARG A 12 0.93 -11.58 1.32
N ALA A 13 1.73 -10.74 0.67
CA ALA A 13 1.77 -9.31 0.98
C ALA A 13 0.46 -8.62 0.61
N PHE A 14 -0.09 -8.92 -0.57
CA PHE A 14 -1.37 -8.37 -1.01
C PHE A 14 -2.50 -8.68 -0.03
N TRP A 15 -2.70 -9.97 0.31
CA TRP A 15 -3.76 -10.35 1.25
C TRP A 15 -3.53 -9.79 2.65
N SER A 16 -2.29 -9.74 3.14
CA SER A 16 -2.00 -9.14 4.44
C SER A 16 -2.39 -7.65 4.50
N MET A 17 -2.06 -6.87 3.46
CA MET A 17 -2.47 -5.46 3.40
C MET A 17 -3.99 -5.30 3.34
N VAL A 18 -4.66 -6.06 2.45
CA VAL A 18 -6.11 -5.98 2.26
C VAL A 18 -6.85 -6.37 3.53
N LEU A 19 -6.52 -7.51 4.13
CA LEU A 19 -7.23 -8.01 5.31
C LEU A 19 -6.99 -7.13 6.54
N SER A 20 -5.77 -6.64 6.75
CA SER A 20 -5.47 -5.74 7.87
C SER A 20 -6.09 -4.34 7.71
N ALA A 21 -6.32 -3.87 6.48
CA ALA A 21 -7.07 -2.64 6.25
C ALA A 21 -8.57 -2.83 6.54
N ILE A 22 -9.15 -3.95 6.11
CA ILE A 22 -10.57 -4.28 6.39
C ILE A 22 -10.80 -4.46 7.89
N GLU A 23 -9.90 -5.14 8.61
CA GLU A 23 -10.02 -5.43 10.04
C GLU A 23 -10.32 -4.19 10.90
N VAL A 24 -9.71 -3.05 10.56
CA VAL A 24 -9.75 -1.84 11.40
C VAL A 24 -10.64 -0.73 10.83
N TYR A 25 -11.29 -0.97 9.69
CA TYR A 25 -12.21 -0.03 9.07
C TYR A 25 -13.30 0.38 10.08
N HIS A 26 -13.64 1.66 10.34
CA HIS A 26 -13.39 2.96 9.68
C HIS A 26 -12.16 3.74 10.20
N LEU A 27 -11.06 3.06 10.54
CA LEU A 27 -9.79 3.69 10.92
C LEU A 27 -8.70 3.36 9.90
N GLU A 28 -7.59 4.08 9.98
CA GLU A 28 -6.41 3.81 9.17
C GLU A 28 -5.55 2.67 9.74
N THR A 29 -5.14 1.72 8.90
CA THR A 29 -4.11 0.72 9.19
C THR A 29 -2.75 1.25 8.73
N LEU A 30 -1.67 0.81 9.37
CA LEU A 30 -0.28 1.04 8.95
C LEU A 30 0.51 -0.26 9.09
N GLY A 31 1.44 -0.51 8.18
CA GLY A 31 2.38 -1.62 8.29
C GLY A 31 3.64 -1.46 7.46
N LEU A 32 4.61 -2.33 7.69
CA LEU A 32 5.89 -2.35 6.97
C LEU A 32 5.81 -3.21 5.71
N LEU A 33 6.52 -2.78 4.68
CA LEU A 33 6.79 -3.57 3.50
C LEU A 33 8.20 -4.14 3.58
N LEU A 34 8.31 -5.46 3.47
CA LEU A 34 9.59 -6.17 3.43
C LEU A 34 9.79 -6.79 2.05
N GLY A 35 10.99 -6.68 1.51
CA GLY A 35 11.32 -7.27 0.22
C GLY A 35 12.65 -6.84 -0.36
N ILE A 36 12.70 -6.73 -1.69
CA ILE A 36 13.92 -6.44 -2.45
C ILE A 36 13.77 -5.12 -3.20
N LYS A 37 14.82 -4.30 -3.17
CA LYS A 37 14.95 -3.05 -3.95
C LYS A 37 15.84 -3.28 -5.16
N GLY A 38 15.28 -3.17 -6.36
CA GLY A 38 16.04 -3.02 -7.61
C GLY A 38 16.14 -1.56 -8.04
N GLU A 39 16.85 -1.30 -9.13
CA GLU A 39 16.99 0.04 -9.69
C GLU A 39 15.64 0.63 -10.14
N ASP A 40 14.85 -0.17 -10.89
CA ASP A 40 13.56 0.22 -11.45
C ASP A 40 12.36 -0.54 -10.88
N THR A 41 12.60 -1.52 -9.99
CA THR A 41 11.55 -2.41 -9.50
C THR A 41 11.70 -2.68 -8.02
N PHE A 42 10.58 -2.58 -7.30
CA PHE A 42 10.44 -3.09 -5.94
C PHE A 42 9.74 -4.45 -5.97
N ILE A 43 10.14 -5.38 -5.12
CA ILE A 43 9.42 -6.64 -4.92
C ILE A 43 8.99 -6.69 -3.46
N VAL A 44 7.69 -6.57 -3.19
CA VAL A 44 7.10 -6.73 -1.86
C VAL A 44 6.85 -8.20 -1.61
N GLU A 45 7.61 -8.79 -0.69
CA GLU A 45 7.44 -10.19 -0.28
C GLU A 45 6.48 -10.34 0.89
N TYR A 46 6.57 -9.43 1.86
CA TYR A 46 5.71 -9.43 3.04
C TYR A 46 5.20 -8.02 3.31
N ALA A 47 3.97 -7.95 3.83
CA ALA A 47 3.41 -6.75 4.41
C ALA A 47 3.03 -7.07 5.86
N ILE A 48 3.64 -6.38 6.81
CA ILE A 48 3.51 -6.68 8.25
C ILE A 48 2.75 -5.53 8.92
N PRO A 49 1.47 -5.71 9.31
CA PRO A 49 0.72 -4.66 9.99
C PRO A 49 1.33 -4.34 11.36
N PHE A 50 1.41 -3.05 11.68
CA PHE A 50 1.68 -2.61 13.03
C PHE A 50 0.42 -2.75 13.87
N GLN A 51 0.23 -3.94 14.46
CA GLN A 51 -0.88 -4.25 15.35
C GLN A 51 -1.10 -3.18 16.43
N THR A 52 -0.01 -2.57 16.89
CA THR A 52 0.01 -1.63 18.01
C THR A 52 0.09 -0.17 17.56
N ALA A 53 -0.14 0.12 16.28
CA ALA A 53 -0.24 1.49 15.78
C ALA A 53 -1.42 2.20 16.46
N LYS A 54 -1.23 3.48 16.76
CA LYS A 54 -2.33 4.36 17.14
C LYS A 54 -3.07 4.73 15.86
N LYS A 55 -4.40 4.62 15.89
CA LYS A 55 -5.24 4.75 14.71
C LYS A 55 -6.31 5.80 14.95
N ALA A 56 -6.61 6.57 13.93
CA ALA A 56 -7.75 7.46 13.85
C ALA A 56 -8.34 7.37 12.44
N LYS A 57 -9.38 8.17 12.18
CA LYS A 57 -10.07 8.19 10.90
C LYS A 57 -9.25 8.77 9.74
N THR A 58 -8.26 9.60 10.06
CA THR A 58 -7.47 10.39 9.08
C THR A 58 -5.99 10.46 9.43
N TRP A 59 -5.54 9.64 10.37
CA TRP A 59 -4.14 9.51 10.70
C TRP A 59 -3.87 8.16 11.34
N VAL A 60 -2.66 7.67 11.12
CA VAL A 60 -2.12 6.48 11.79
C VAL A 60 -0.66 6.75 12.12
N SER A 61 -0.21 6.27 13.29
CA SER A 61 1.19 6.41 13.69
C SER A 61 1.66 5.14 14.40
N PRO A 62 2.86 4.64 14.07
CA PRO A 62 3.41 3.49 14.75
C PRO A 62 3.77 3.84 16.20
N ASN A 63 3.82 2.82 17.06
CA ASN A 63 4.53 2.99 18.33
C ASN A 63 6.03 2.93 18.05
N GLU A 64 6.71 4.07 18.07
CA GLU A 64 8.14 4.20 17.69
C GLU A 64 9.06 3.18 18.37
N LYS A 65 8.87 2.94 19.67
CA LYS A 65 9.69 1.97 20.42
C LYS A 65 9.49 0.54 19.89
N ARG A 66 8.27 0.17 19.50
CA ARG A 66 7.95 -1.16 18.96
C ARG A 66 8.35 -1.27 17.49
N ALA A 67 8.11 -0.23 16.69
CA ALA A 67 8.53 -0.18 15.29
C ALA A 67 10.07 -0.26 15.17
N SER A 68 10.80 0.50 15.98
CA SER A 68 12.26 0.43 16.04
C SER A 68 12.76 -0.97 16.40
N ARG A 69 12.09 -1.68 17.32
CA ARG A 69 12.44 -3.07 17.67
C ARG A 69 12.31 -4.00 16.46
N ILE A 70 11.21 -3.92 15.72
CA ILE A 70 11.02 -4.73 14.51
C ILE A 70 12.05 -4.36 13.46
N LYS A 71 12.24 -3.07 13.17
CA LYS A 71 13.25 -2.60 12.21
C LYS A 71 14.64 -3.19 12.56
N LYS A 72 15.07 -3.14 13.83
CA LYS A 72 16.35 -3.73 14.26
C LYS A 72 16.47 -5.24 13.99
N ILE A 73 15.40 -6.00 14.22
CA ILE A 73 15.39 -7.45 13.98
C ILE A 73 15.40 -7.76 12.49
N VAL A 74 14.66 -7.00 11.69
CA VAL A 74 14.61 -7.20 10.22
C VAL A 74 15.99 -7.07 9.59
N HIS A 75 16.87 -6.20 10.11
CA HIS A 75 18.26 -6.08 9.60
C HIS A 75 19.10 -7.36 9.77
N LEU A 76 18.63 -8.34 10.57
CA LEU A 76 19.29 -9.64 10.73
C LEU A 76 18.77 -10.69 9.73
N LEU A 77 17.72 -10.36 8.98
CA LEU A 77 17.11 -11.24 7.99
C LEU A 77 17.66 -10.91 6.59
N PRO A 78 17.66 -11.86 5.64
CA PRO A 78 18.07 -11.62 4.26
C PRO A 78 16.94 -10.91 3.46
N ILE A 79 16.35 -9.85 4.04
CA ILE A 79 15.25 -9.09 3.45
C ILE A 79 15.27 -7.64 3.97
N ASP A 80 15.01 -6.67 3.09
CA ASP A 80 15.06 -5.26 3.45
C ASP A 80 13.69 -4.71 3.84
N VAL A 81 13.69 -3.68 4.69
CA VAL A 81 12.55 -2.77 4.79
C VAL A 81 12.54 -1.89 3.54
N ILE A 82 11.50 -2.04 2.72
CA ILE A 82 11.39 -1.34 1.43
C ILE A 82 10.38 -0.20 1.41
N GLY A 83 9.74 0.04 2.54
CA GLY A 83 8.80 1.13 2.78
C GLY A 83 7.69 0.68 3.70
N ASP A 84 6.52 1.27 3.55
CA ASP A 84 5.34 1.00 4.35
C ASP A 84 4.06 1.08 3.51
N TYR A 85 2.96 0.69 4.13
CA TYR A 85 1.63 0.89 3.58
C TYR A 85 0.69 1.40 4.66
N HIS A 86 -0.31 2.16 4.23
CA HIS A 86 -1.43 2.52 5.07
C HIS A 86 -2.74 2.52 4.31
N SER A 87 -3.85 2.66 5.03
CA SER A 87 -5.17 2.78 4.42
C SER A 87 -5.78 4.15 4.67
N HIS A 88 -6.56 4.63 3.69
CA HIS A 88 -7.53 5.71 3.86
C HIS A 88 -8.93 5.11 3.87
N THR A 89 -9.79 5.60 4.75
CA THR A 89 -11.20 5.19 4.84
C THR A 89 -12.14 6.35 4.53
N GLU A 90 -13.31 6.07 3.97
CA GLU A 90 -14.31 7.11 3.71
C GLU A 90 -14.76 7.81 5.00
N LEU A 91 -15.12 9.10 4.86
CA LEU A 91 -15.53 9.96 5.96
C LEU A 91 -16.94 10.49 5.69
N GLY A 92 -17.93 9.78 6.21
CA GLY A 92 -19.33 10.03 5.88
C GLY A 92 -19.54 9.81 4.39
N GLU A 93 -20.00 10.83 3.67
CA GLU A 93 -20.24 10.76 2.22
C GLU A 93 -18.95 10.91 1.39
N ASN A 94 -17.83 11.30 2.01
CA ASN A 94 -16.57 11.53 1.31
C ASN A 94 -15.82 10.21 1.12
N ARG A 95 -15.87 9.69 -0.10
CA ARG A 95 -15.12 8.50 -0.49
C ARG A 95 -13.60 8.67 -0.32
N ALA A 96 -12.95 7.66 0.23
CA ALA A 96 -11.50 7.58 0.30
C ALA A 96 -10.85 7.50 -1.08
N PHE A 97 -9.68 8.12 -1.20
CA PHE A 97 -8.86 8.09 -2.39
C PHE A 97 -7.39 7.80 -2.03
N PRO A 98 -6.68 6.92 -2.76
CA PRO A 98 -5.34 6.45 -2.38
C PRO A 98 -4.27 7.40 -2.91
N ARG A 99 -4.37 8.68 -2.53
CA ARG A 99 -3.40 9.73 -2.87
C ARG A 99 -2.69 10.17 -1.59
N PRO A 100 -1.36 10.34 -1.59
CA PRO A 100 -0.63 10.80 -0.42
C PRO A 100 -1.15 12.15 0.08
N SER A 101 -1.40 12.23 1.38
CA SER A 101 -1.63 13.48 2.11
C SER A 101 -0.34 14.31 2.22
N GLY A 102 -0.43 15.54 2.73
CA GLY A 102 0.77 16.34 3.00
C GLY A 102 1.69 15.71 4.04
N ASP A 103 1.10 15.11 5.08
CA ASP A 103 1.83 14.41 6.14
C ASP A 103 2.45 13.12 5.60
N ASP A 104 1.72 12.37 4.77
CA ASP A 104 2.26 11.16 4.11
C ASP A 104 3.53 11.51 3.31
N ILE A 105 3.50 12.60 2.55
CA ILE A 105 4.63 13.05 1.73
C ILE A 105 5.81 13.48 2.61
N ALA A 106 5.54 14.10 3.77
CA ALA A 106 6.58 14.53 4.70
C ALA A 106 7.34 13.35 5.31
N ASP A 107 6.66 12.22 5.53
CA ASP A 107 7.23 11.00 6.08
C ASP A 107 7.92 10.11 5.03
N MET A 108 7.77 10.42 3.72
CA MET A 108 8.42 9.62 2.68
C MET A 108 9.94 9.85 2.61
N GLU A 109 10.67 8.75 2.66
CA GLU A 109 12.09 8.65 2.38
C GLU A 109 12.39 8.20 0.93
N LYS A 110 13.54 8.64 0.40
CA LYS A 110 14.05 8.19 -0.91
C LYS A 110 14.34 6.68 -0.88
N ASN A 111 14.26 6.04 -2.05
CA ASN A 111 14.55 4.62 -2.25
C ASN A 111 13.62 3.67 -1.47
N ASN A 112 12.41 4.12 -1.14
CA ASN A 112 11.33 3.33 -0.57
C ASN A 112 10.09 3.43 -1.46
N VAL A 113 9.16 2.49 -1.28
CA VAL A 113 7.84 2.47 -1.92
C VAL A 113 6.74 2.54 -0.86
N TYR A 114 5.72 3.34 -1.12
CA TYR A 114 4.61 3.62 -0.20
C TYR A 114 3.30 3.18 -0.86
N LEU A 115 2.60 2.22 -0.26
CA LEU A 115 1.32 1.72 -0.78
C LEU A 115 0.16 2.29 0.03
N ILE A 116 -0.80 2.92 -0.65
CA ILE A 116 -1.99 3.48 -0.01
C ILE A 116 -3.22 2.71 -0.49
N LEU A 117 -4.00 2.18 0.45
CA LEU A 117 -5.24 1.46 0.20
C LEU A 117 -6.44 2.35 0.53
N ALA A 118 -7.24 2.73 -0.46
CA ALA A 118 -8.51 3.41 -0.23
C ALA A 118 -9.64 2.40 -0.10
N LEU A 119 -10.29 2.38 1.07
CA LEU A 119 -11.42 1.51 1.38
C LEU A 119 -12.72 2.32 1.41
N ASN A 120 -13.71 1.86 0.66
CA ASN A 120 -15.04 2.46 0.59
C ASN A 120 -16.09 1.35 0.67
N GLU A 121 -17.20 1.58 1.35
CA GLU A 121 -18.31 0.63 1.32
C GLU A 121 -18.84 0.50 -0.12
N SER A 122 -19.24 -0.71 -0.49
CA SER A 122 -19.77 -0.98 -1.82
C SER A 122 -20.68 -2.18 -1.87
N ASN A 123 -21.86 -1.96 -2.45
CA ASN A 123 -22.79 -3.03 -2.83
C ASN A 123 -22.52 -3.57 -4.24
N LYS A 124 -21.52 -3.02 -4.95
CA LYS A 124 -21.15 -3.45 -6.30
C LYS A 124 -19.95 -4.39 -6.24
N VAL A 125 -20.10 -5.56 -6.84
CA VAL A 125 -18.99 -6.49 -7.05
C VAL A 125 -18.25 -6.07 -8.31
N VAL A 126 -16.95 -5.79 -8.17
CA VAL A 126 -16.04 -5.42 -9.25
C VAL A 126 -14.87 -6.39 -9.21
N GLU A 127 -14.62 -7.07 -10.33
CA GLU A 127 -13.44 -7.92 -10.47
C GLU A 127 -12.15 -7.09 -10.34
N TRP A 128 -11.12 -7.72 -9.77
CA TRP A 128 -9.82 -7.08 -9.63
C TRP A 128 -9.20 -6.78 -10.99
N HIS A 129 -8.81 -5.53 -11.22
CA HIS A 129 -8.22 -5.07 -12.47
C HIS A 129 -7.15 -3.99 -12.24
N SER A 130 -6.28 -3.81 -13.23
CA SER A 130 -5.33 -2.70 -13.29
C SER A 130 -5.99 -1.47 -13.89
N ASN A 131 -5.65 -0.30 -13.36
CA ASN A 131 -6.10 0.99 -13.85
C ASN A 131 -5.00 1.62 -14.72
N SER A 132 -5.38 2.56 -15.60
CA SER A 132 -4.44 3.27 -16.48
C SER A 132 -3.41 4.12 -15.74
N ASP A 133 -3.70 4.51 -14.50
CA ASP A 133 -2.76 5.22 -13.64
C ASP A 133 -1.78 4.29 -12.91
N GLY A 134 -1.80 2.98 -13.17
CA GLY A 134 -0.92 1.98 -12.55
C GLY A 134 -1.37 1.50 -11.17
N SER A 135 -2.52 1.98 -10.66
CA SER A 135 -3.16 1.44 -9.46
C SER A 135 -3.94 0.14 -9.77
N ILE A 136 -4.31 -0.63 -8.75
CA ILE A 136 -5.24 -1.77 -8.89
C ILE A 136 -6.50 -1.53 -8.08
N SER A 137 -7.64 -2.03 -8.56
CA SER A 137 -8.94 -1.90 -7.88
C SER A 137 -9.73 -3.20 -7.92
N GLY A 138 -10.57 -3.44 -6.92
CA GLY A 138 -11.54 -4.54 -6.91
C GLY A 138 -12.45 -4.47 -5.68
N THR A 139 -13.46 -5.34 -5.64
CA THR A 139 -14.35 -5.47 -4.48
C THR A 139 -14.03 -6.74 -3.69
N LEU A 140 -14.00 -6.65 -2.35
CA LEU A 140 -13.91 -7.79 -1.45
C LEU A 140 -14.77 -7.53 -0.20
N GLY A 141 -15.65 -8.47 0.15
CA GLY A 141 -16.38 -8.44 1.42
C GLY A 141 -17.26 -7.20 1.64
N GLY A 142 -17.81 -6.61 0.58
CA GLY A 142 -18.60 -5.37 0.67
C GLY A 142 -17.77 -4.08 0.63
N TYR A 143 -16.46 -4.18 0.39
CA TYR A 143 -15.58 -3.02 0.27
C TYR A 143 -15.02 -2.89 -1.15
N HIS A 144 -15.18 -1.73 -1.77
CA HIS A 144 -14.42 -1.36 -2.95
C HIS A 144 -13.05 -0.83 -2.51
N ILE A 145 -12.00 -1.53 -2.94
CA ILE A 145 -10.62 -1.27 -2.55
C ILE A 145 -9.87 -0.78 -3.79
N ARG A 146 -9.17 0.35 -3.65
CA ARG A 146 -8.19 0.82 -4.65
C ARG A 146 -6.83 0.98 -4.00
N ILE A 147 -5.79 0.41 -4.61
CA ILE A 147 -4.42 0.43 -4.09
C ILE A 147 -3.55 1.18 -5.06
N ASN A 148 -2.82 2.18 -4.57
CA ASN A 148 -1.87 2.96 -5.37
C ASN A 148 -0.49 2.97 -4.71
N ALA A 149 0.57 2.99 -5.51
CA ALA A 149 1.94 2.94 -5.04
C ALA A 149 2.69 4.22 -5.42
N HIS A 150 3.53 4.70 -4.52
CA HIS A 150 4.26 5.96 -4.68
C HIS A 150 5.71 5.82 -4.24
N GLU A 151 6.59 6.64 -4.82
CA GLU A 151 7.95 6.84 -4.32
C GLU A 151 8.26 8.33 -4.21
N PHE A 152 9.16 8.68 -3.29
CA PHE A 152 9.61 10.05 -3.10
C PHE A 152 10.65 10.45 -4.16
N VAL A 153 10.42 11.57 -4.84
CA VAL A 153 11.32 12.10 -5.89
C VAL A 153 11.99 13.42 -5.49
N GLY A 154 11.84 13.83 -4.22
CA GLY A 154 12.41 15.06 -3.68
C GLY A 154 11.43 16.23 -3.71
N LYS A 155 11.80 17.33 -3.03
CA LYS A 155 10.90 18.45 -2.69
C LYS A 155 10.52 19.39 -3.86
N ARG A 156 10.63 18.96 -5.12
CA ARG A 156 10.19 19.73 -6.28
C ARG A 156 8.86 19.18 -6.81
N GLY A 157 7.94 20.07 -7.18
CA GLY A 157 6.61 19.67 -7.63
C GLY A 157 5.81 18.97 -6.53
N LEU A 158 5.13 17.88 -6.86
CA LEU A 158 4.31 17.12 -5.90
C LEU A 158 5.10 16.41 -4.79
N GLY A 159 6.42 16.28 -4.89
CA GLY A 159 7.22 15.55 -3.90
C GLY A 159 7.34 14.05 -4.17
N TYR A 160 6.35 13.46 -4.86
CA TYR A 160 6.25 12.03 -5.11
C TYR A 160 5.89 11.73 -6.58
N ARG A 161 6.03 10.46 -7.00
CA ARG A 161 5.49 9.96 -8.27
C ARG A 161 4.81 8.60 -8.09
N GLY A 162 3.88 8.28 -8.97
CA GLY A 162 3.20 6.99 -8.99
C GLY A 162 4.09 5.86 -9.53
N VAL A 163 4.04 4.71 -8.88
CA VAL A 163 4.72 3.46 -9.24
C VAL A 163 3.66 2.48 -9.76
N GLU A 164 3.96 1.76 -10.84
CA GLU A 164 3.02 0.79 -11.41
C GLU A 164 2.95 -0.47 -10.52
N ILE A 165 1.74 -0.86 -10.11
CA ILE A 165 1.54 -2.08 -9.32
C ILE A 165 1.37 -3.29 -10.25
N ILE A 166 2.20 -4.30 -10.04
CA ILE A 166 2.08 -5.62 -10.65
C ILE A 166 1.69 -6.60 -9.54
N CYS A 167 0.43 -7.04 -9.51
CA CYS A 167 -0.08 -7.96 -8.50
C CYS A 167 -0.82 -9.13 -9.14
N PRO A 168 -0.11 -10.22 -9.53
CA PRO A 168 -0.74 -11.36 -10.20
C PRO A 168 -1.85 -12.04 -9.40
N SER A 169 -1.83 -11.94 -8.08
CA SER A 169 -2.86 -12.52 -7.22
C SER A 169 -4.17 -11.72 -7.22
N ALA A 170 -4.12 -10.43 -7.56
CA ALA A 170 -5.29 -9.61 -7.75
C ALA A 170 -5.77 -9.71 -9.21
N VAL A 171 -4.90 -9.39 -10.16
CA VAL A 171 -5.29 -9.16 -11.57
C VAL A 171 -4.85 -10.30 -12.50
N GLY A 172 -4.41 -11.44 -11.99
CA GLY A 172 -3.84 -12.51 -12.81
C GLY A 172 -2.59 -12.09 -13.59
N LEU A 173 -2.10 -12.98 -14.44
CA LEU A 173 -0.93 -12.69 -15.31
C LEU A 173 -1.28 -11.88 -16.57
N LYS A 174 -2.57 -11.66 -16.84
CA LYS A 174 -3.09 -10.95 -18.02
C LYS A 174 -3.99 -9.74 -17.70
N GLY A 175 -4.11 -9.33 -16.44
CA GLY A 175 -5.00 -8.23 -16.04
C GLY A 175 -6.44 -8.63 -15.74
N LEU A 176 -6.74 -9.93 -15.63
CA LEU A 176 -8.00 -10.50 -15.16
C LEU A 176 -7.74 -11.50 -14.02
N SER A 177 -8.49 -11.38 -12.92
CA SER A 177 -8.46 -12.28 -11.75
C SER A 177 -8.56 -13.76 -12.15
N LEU A 178 -7.80 -14.64 -11.49
CA LEU A 178 -7.90 -16.10 -11.61
C LEU A 178 -8.97 -16.71 -10.68
N ARG A 179 -9.68 -15.87 -9.92
CA ARG A 179 -10.84 -16.28 -9.13
C ARG A 179 -12.07 -15.62 -9.74
N GLY A 180 -12.87 -16.45 -10.41
CA GLY A 180 -14.24 -16.13 -10.82
C GLY A 180 -15.22 -16.26 -9.68
#